data_AF-S0FJM8-F1
#
_entry.id   AF-S0FJM8-F1
#
_cell.length_a   1.000
_cell.length_b   1.000
_cell.length_c   1.000
_cell.angle_alpha   90.00
_cell.angle_beta   90.00
_cell.angle_gamma   90.00
#
_symmetry.space_group_name_H-M   'P 1'
#
loop_
_entity.id
_entity.type
_entity.pdbx_description
1 polymer ?
#
loop_
_entity_poly.entity_id
_entity_poly.type
_entity_poly.pdbx_seq_one_letter_code
_entity_poly.pdbx_strand_id
1 'polypeptide(L)' 'MAEKKYTLQVNYPNSVEDTYSLRCLLGTEYLKLIKEYLNGLDLSVSQKRKIIILLIERIKAEF' A
#
# COMPACT_ATOMS: atom_id res chain seq x y z
N MET A 1 27.89 6.20 12.97
CA MET A 1 26.57 6.15 12.28
C MET A 1 25.64 5.33 13.17
N ALA A 2 24.53 5.89 13.63
CA ALA A 2 23.61 5.17 14.52
C ALA A 2 22.79 4.15 13.71
N GLU A 3 22.90 2.87 14.04
CA GLU A 3 22.06 1.81 13.48
C GLU A 3 20.59 2.12 13.82
N LYS A 4 19.80 2.40 12.78
CA LYS A 4 18.34 2.50 12.93
C LYS A 4 17.83 1.11 13.30
N LYS A 5 17.51 0.90 14.58
CA LYS A 5 16.83 -0.31 15.04
C LYS A 5 15.39 -0.26 14.56
N TYR A 6 15.07 -1.07 13.56
CA TYR A 6 13.70 -1.29 13.12
C TYR A 6 13.14 -2.47 13.92
N THR A 7 12.25 -2.21 14.87
CA THR A 7 11.50 -3.28 15.54
C THR A 7 10.32 -3.64 14.66
N LEU A 8 10.33 -4.85 14.09
CA LEU A 8 9.18 -5.37 13.36
C LEU A 8 8.08 -5.72 14.37
N GLN A 9 7.05 -4.88 14.48
CA GLN A 9 5.87 -5.21 15.29
C GLN A 9 4.92 -6.07 14.45
N VAL A 10 4.79 -7.35 14.82
CA VAL A 10 3.88 -8.29 14.16
C VAL A 10 2.54 -8.24 14.89
N ASN A 11 1.54 -7.63 14.27
CA ASN A 11 0.17 -7.69 14.74
C ASN A 11 -0.47 -8.99 14.23
N TYR A 12 -0.73 -9.92 15.14
CA TYR A 12 -1.53 -11.11 14.85
C TYR A 12 -3.01 -10.76 15.01
N PRO A 13 -3.82 -10.76 13.93
CA PRO A 13 -5.24 -10.52 14.05
C PRO A 13 -5.91 -11.66 14.84
N ASN A 14 -6.71 -11.32 15.85
CA ASN A 14 -7.45 -12.31 16.65
C ASN A 14 -8.89 -12.49 16.14
N SER A 15 -9.33 -11.67 15.18
CA SER A 15 -10.67 -11.68 14.60
C SER A 15 -10.67 -11.40 13.10
N VAL A 16 -11.82 -11.64 12.46
CA VAL A 16 -12.07 -11.27 11.07
C VAL A 16 -12.03 -9.74 10.90
N GLU A 17 -12.56 -8.98 11.87
CA GLU A 17 -12.47 -7.51 11.86
C GLU A 17 -11.03 -7.00 11.98
N ASP A 18 -10.20 -7.63 12.81
CA ASP A 18 -8.77 -7.27 12.92
C ASP A 18 -8.03 -7.54 11.61
N THR A 19 -8.35 -8.67 10.97
CA THR A 19 -7.78 -9.03 9.68
C THR A 19 -8.18 -8.03 8.60
N TYR A 20 -9.46 -7.61 8.58
CA TYR A 20 -9.95 -6.59 7.67
C TYR A 20 -9.26 -5.24 7.92
N SER A 21 -9.15 -4.82 9.18
CA SER A 21 -8.50 -3.56 9.57
C SER A 21 -7.02 -3.54 9.18
N LEU A 22 -6.28 -4.62 9.43
CA LEU A 22 -4.88 -4.76 9.02
C LEU A 22 -4.74 -4.71 7.49
N ARG A 23 -5.64 -5.37 6.74
CA ARG A 23 -5.63 -5.28 5.28
C ARG A 23 -5.90 -3.87 4.78
N CYS A 24 -6.86 -3.15 5.36
CA CYS A 24 -7.13 -1.76 5.00
C CYS A 24 -5.93 -0.85 5.26
N LEU A 25 -5.25 -1.02 6.39
CA LEU A 25 -4.03 -0.29 6.73
C LEU A 25 -2.91 -0.59 5.72
N LEU A 26 -2.62 -1.87 5.47
CA LEU A 26 -1.60 -2.31 4.52
C LEU A 26 -1.90 -1.81 3.10
N GLY A 27 -3.15 -1.92 2.65
CA GLY A 27 -3.58 -1.41 1.34
C GLY A 27 -3.39 0.10 1.23
N THR A 28 -3.65 0.85 2.30
CA THR A 28 -3.46 2.30 2.33
C THR A 28 -1.98 2.69 2.25
N GLU A 29 -1.12 2.06 3.04
CA GLU A 29 0.32 2.32 3.00
C GLU A 29 0.94 1.91 1.65
N TYR A 30 0.48 0.80 1.08
CA TYR A 30 0.89 0.38 -0.26
C TYR A 30 0.51 1.42 -1.33
N LEU A 31 -0.72 1.95 -1.28
CA LEU A 31 -1.14 3.01 -2.20
C LEU A 31 -0.34 4.31 -2.04
N LYS A 32 0.13 4.64 -0.82
CA LYS A 32 1.03 5.79 -0.59
C LYS A 32 2.38 5.57 -1.27
N LEU A 33 2.99 4.40 -1.08
CA LEU A 33 4.26 4.03 -1.73
C LEU A 33 4.16 4.09 -3.26
N ILE A 34 3.07 3.58 -3.83
CA ILE A 34 2.81 3.66 -5.27
C ILE A 34 2.74 5.11 -5.74
N LYS A 35 2.01 5.98 -5.01
CA LYS A 35 1.89 7.39 -5.38
C LYS A 35 3.23 8.10 -5.35
N GLU A 36 4.05 7.86 -4.33
CA GLU A 36 5.40 8.41 -4.24
C GLU A 36 6.28 7.93 -5.39
N TYR A 37 6.24 6.63 -5.69
CA TYR A 37 6.97 6.06 -6.82
C TYR A 37 6.54 6.69 -8.16
N LEU A 38 5.23 6.77 -8.41
CA LEU A 38 4.68 7.37 -9.62
C LEU A 38 5.02 8.85 -9.74
N ASN A 39 5.14 9.58 -8.63
CA ASN A 39 5.56 10.99 -8.66
C ASN A 39 7.00 11.15 -9.18
N GLY A 40 7.89 10.18 -8.91
CA GLY A 40 9.25 10.17 -9.43
C GLY A 40 9.40 9.78 -10.90
N LEU A 41 8.33 9.30 -11.55
CA LEU A 41 8.35 8.93 -12.96
C LEU A 41 7.92 10.08 -13.87
N ASP A 42 8.59 10.18 -15.01
CA ASP A 42 8.23 11.08 -16.12
C ASP A 42 7.02 10.52 -16.90
N LEU A 43 5.88 10.50 -16.21
CA LEU A 43 4.59 10.09 -16.75
C LEU A 43 3.63 11.27 -16.69
N SER A 44 2.73 11.34 -17.67
CA SER A 44 1.61 12.28 -17.61
C SER A 44 0.68 11.95 -16.44
N VAL A 45 -0.02 12.96 -15.93
CA VAL A 45 -1.04 12.80 -14.87
C VAL A 45 -2.10 11.76 -15.27
N SER A 46 -2.45 11.69 -16.56
CA SER A 46 -3.39 10.71 -17.11
C SER A 46 -2.88 9.27 -16.98
N GLN A 47 -1.61 9.03 -17.31
CA GLN A 47 -0.98 7.71 -17.14
C GLN A 47 -0.88 7.32 -15.67
N LYS A 48 -0.47 8.24 -14.79
CA LYS A 48 -0.43 8.00 -13.34
C LYS A 48 -1.80 7.58 -12.80
N ARG A 49 -2.88 8.26 -13.23
CA ARG A 49 -4.26 7.88 -12.87
C ARG A 49 -4.65 6.49 -13.36
N LYS A 50 -4.35 6.15 -14.61
CA LYS A 50 -4.64 4.80 -15.15
C LYS A 50 -3.95 3.71 -14.35
N ILE A 51 -2.68 3.91 -13.99
CA ILE A 51 -1.91 2.94 -13.20
C ILE A 51 -2.54 2.76 -11.81
N ILE A 52 -2.93 3.85 -11.14
CA ILE A 52 -3.60 3.79 -9.83
C ILE A 52 -4.92 3.00 -9.93
N ILE A 53 -5.72 3.21 -10.98
CA ILE A 53 -6.97 2.48 -11.18
C ILE A 53 -6.70 0.98 -11.35
N LEU A 54 -5.78 0.61 -12.23
CA LEU A 54 -5.40 -0.80 -12.46
C LEU A 54 -4.91 -1.48 -11.17
N LEU A 55 -4.15 -0.77 -10.33
CA LEU A 55 -3.67 -1.29 -9.05
C LEU A 55 -4.80 -1.49 -8.05
N ILE A 56 -5.75 -0.55 -7.95
CA ILE A 56 -6.91 -0.70 -7.08
C ILE A 56 -7.79 -1.87 -7.54
N GLU A 57 -8.02 -2.02 -8.85
CA GLU A 57 -8.77 -3.14 -9.41
C GLU A 57 -8.09 -4.48 -9.12
N ARG A 58 -6.77 -4.56 -9.30
CA ARG A 58 -5.97 -5.76 -8.99
C ARG A 58 -6.08 -6.13 -7.52
N ILE A 59 -5.91 -5.16 -6.62
CA ILE A 59 -6.03 -5.35 -5.18
C ILE A 59 -7.43 -5.88 -4.84
N LYS A 60 -8.48 -5.30 -5.42
CA LYS A 60 -9.87 -5.74 -5.20
C LYS A 60 -10.18 -7.13 -5.75
N ALA A 61 -9.56 -7.55 -6.85
CA ALA A 61 -9.82 -8.84 -7.49
C ALA A 61 -9.18 -10.03 -6.75
N GLU A 62 -8.19 -9.78 -5.89
CA GLU A 62 -7.57 -10.81 -5.04
C GLU A 62 -8.32 -10.99 -3.70
N PHE A 63 -9.49 -10.36 -3.54
CA PHE A 63 -10.40 -10.47 -2.39
C PHE A 63 -11.78 -11.01 -2.82
#